data_AF-A0A9P9HZX0-F1
#
_entry.id   AF-A0A9P9HZX0-F1
#
_cell.length_a   1.000
_cell.length_b   1.000
_cell.length_c   1.000
_cell.angle_alpha   90.00
_cell.angle_beta   90.00
_cell.angle_gamma   90.00
#
_symmetry.space_group_name_H-M   'P 1'
#
loop_
_entity.id
_entity.type
_entity.pdbx_description
1 polymer ?
#
loop_
_entity_poly.entity_id
_entity_poly.type
_entity_poly.pdbx_seq_one_letter_code
_entity_poly.pdbx_strand_id
1 'polypeptide(L)'
;MPVSFSPPSSWKNGVPPMIVVVGQSGAGKSDFINLAIGKARQAVGHTLASETSQVTLIDFTLRGNHCALIDCPGFDDSHGREDASILEELGGYLTAIDPTGGHITGILFMHKISYNRFTSLQSRISRTIANMCGQPAMKNAVICTTHWDTVPQELGEQRLAELCDQPGWSEMVQNGTKIVRHSNKSEYTAWAGSSVTPQSNAQGIVCDMITQGPVSLQIVKELRSGTKVADTAAGRVVDDEKIRQQKEQAEREIADARREKERVQQQMAQALWEAEQQAEKARREAEAVRAANERAAAAREKARQEAAEAQVRREREIEHANAIRIMTLQREREEAEARYHEAERRRVELENSRDNC
;
A
#
# COMPACT_ATOMS: atom_id res chain seq x y z
N MET A 1 23.16 -23.52 9.45
CA MET A 1 24.09 -24.65 9.66
C MET A 1 24.89 -24.80 8.37
N PRO A 2 26.23 -24.93 8.40
CA PRO A 2 26.96 -25.21 7.17
C PRO A 2 26.46 -26.55 6.61
N VAL A 3 26.04 -26.56 5.35
CA VAL A 3 25.70 -27.78 4.62
C VAL A 3 26.95 -28.66 4.60
N SER A 4 26.90 -29.82 5.26
CA SER A 4 27.99 -30.77 5.26
C SER A 4 28.08 -31.43 3.88
N PHE A 5 28.99 -30.94 3.04
CA PHE A 5 29.26 -31.55 1.76
C PHE A 5 30.14 -32.80 1.95
N SER A 6 29.68 -33.94 1.45
CA SER A 6 30.49 -35.15 1.32
C SER A 6 30.82 -35.35 -0.16
N PRO A 7 32.09 -35.27 -0.57
CA PRO A 7 32.46 -35.44 -1.97
C PRO A 7 32.09 -36.85 -2.47
N PRO A 8 31.57 -36.97 -3.70
CA PRO A 8 31.33 -38.27 -4.32
C PRO A 8 32.59 -39.14 -4.33
N SER A 9 32.42 -40.45 -4.15
CA SER A 9 33.53 -41.42 -4.19
C SER A 9 34.25 -41.47 -5.54
N SER A 10 33.68 -40.89 -6.60
CA SER A 10 34.26 -40.73 -7.93
C SER A 10 35.39 -39.69 -7.96
N TRP A 11 35.51 -38.81 -6.97
CA TRP A 11 36.50 -37.72 -6.92
C TRP A 11 37.91 -38.15 -6.46
N LYS A 12 38.20 -39.46 -6.46
CA LYS A 12 39.50 -40.02 -6.05
C LYS A 12 40.70 -39.48 -6.85
N ASN A 13 40.46 -38.93 -8.04
CA ASN A 13 41.48 -38.35 -8.93
C ASN A 13 41.50 -36.81 -8.93
N GLY A 14 40.84 -36.17 -7.95
CA GLY A 14 40.68 -34.71 -7.86
C GLY A 14 39.24 -34.25 -8.02
N VAL A 15 38.98 -33.01 -7.63
CA VAL A 15 37.67 -32.38 -7.77
C VAL A 15 37.47 -31.99 -9.24
N PRO A 16 36.39 -32.43 -9.91
CA PRO A 16 36.15 -32.10 -11.31
C PRO A 16 35.78 -30.63 -11.53
N PRO A 17 35.93 -30.11 -12.76
CA PRO A 17 35.28 -28.87 -13.17
C PRO A 17 33.76 -28.94 -12.97
N MET A 18 33.20 -27.89 -12.38
CA MET A 18 31.78 -27.77 -12.02
C MET A 18 31.12 -26.60 -12.74
N ILE A 19 29.97 -26.85 -13.36
CA ILE A 19 29.14 -25.80 -13.96
C ILE A 19 27.87 -25.63 -13.12
N VAL A 20 27.56 -24.40 -12.74
CA VAL A 20 26.33 -24.08 -12.00
C VAL A 20 25.20 -23.82 -13.00
N VAL A 21 24.12 -24.58 -12.93
CA VAL A 21 22.95 -24.41 -13.82
C VAL A 21 21.86 -23.64 -13.09
N VAL A 22 21.56 -22.43 -13.56
CA VAL A 22 20.61 -21.50 -12.92
C VAL A 22 19.59 -20.96 -13.91
N GLY A 23 18.49 -20.44 -13.40
CA GLY A 23 17.43 -19.85 -14.22
C GLY A 23 16.06 -20.05 -13.59
N GLN A 24 15.05 -19.42 -14.18
CA GLN A 24 13.68 -19.49 -13.66
C GLN A 24 13.15 -20.93 -13.61
N SER A 25 12.16 -21.19 -12.74
CA SER A 25 11.34 -22.42 -12.84
C SER A 25 10.76 -22.58 -14.26
N GLY A 26 10.74 -23.82 -14.75
CA GLY A 26 10.30 -24.15 -16.11
C GLY A 26 11.25 -23.77 -17.26
N ALA A 27 12.46 -23.26 -16.99
CA ALA A 27 13.42 -22.89 -18.04
C ALA A 27 14.08 -24.08 -18.78
N GLY A 28 13.85 -25.32 -18.32
CA GLY A 28 14.41 -26.55 -18.92
C GLY A 28 15.75 -27.02 -18.34
N LYS A 29 16.09 -26.61 -17.11
CA LYS A 29 17.35 -26.97 -16.42
C LYS A 29 17.57 -28.48 -16.32
N SER A 30 16.63 -29.18 -15.70
CA SER A 30 16.73 -30.63 -15.48
C SER A 30 16.71 -31.42 -16.80
N ASP A 31 15.94 -30.98 -17.79
CA ASP A 31 15.93 -31.61 -19.12
C ASP A 31 17.28 -31.47 -19.83
N PHE A 32 17.88 -30.27 -19.79
CA PHE A 32 19.22 -30.04 -20.34
C PHE A 32 20.28 -30.89 -19.65
N ILE A 33 20.24 -30.98 -18.32
CA ILE A 33 21.16 -31.81 -17.53
C ILE A 33 21.03 -33.28 -17.96
N ASN A 34 19.81 -33.81 -18.09
CA ASN A 34 19.57 -35.18 -18.55
C ASN A 34 20.14 -35.45 -19.95
N LEU A 35 20.02 -34.47 -20.86
CA LEU A 35 20.62 -34.55 -22.19
C LEU A 35 22.15 -34.51 -22.13
N ALA A 36 22.74 -33.64 -21.30
CA ALA A 36 24.18 -33.52 -21.15
C ALA A 36 24.83 -34.82 -20.62
N ILE A 37 24.21 -35.46 -19.62
CA ILE A 37 24.73 -36.73 -19.05
C ILE A 37 24.56 -37.93 -19.98
N GLY A 38 23.71 -37.83 -21.01
CA GLY A 38 23.47 -38.89 -22.00
C GLY A 38 22.80 -40.15 -21.44
N LYS A 39 22.15 -40.06 -20.27
CA LYS A 39 21.37 -41.15 -19.66
C LYS A 39 19.88 -40.88 -19.88
N ALA A 40 19.18 -41.81 -20.53
CA ALA A 40 17.74 -41.72 -20.70
C ALA A 40 17.04 -41.83 -19.33
N ARG A 41 16.51 -40.70 -18.84
CA ARG A 41 15.40 -40.53 -17.87
C ARG A 41 15.21 -41.58 -16.74
N GLN A 42 16.26 -42.24 -16.25
CA GLN A 42 16.20 -43.14 -15.09
C GLN A 42 17.47 -43.07 -14.25
N ALA A 43 17.23 -43.00 -12.93
CA ALA A 43 18.15 -43.20 -11.83
C ALA A 43 19.19 -42.08 -11.56
N VAL A 44 18.70 -40.89 -11.21
CA VAL A 44 19.23 -40.22 -10.01
C VAL A 44 18.11 -40.33 -8.97
N GLY A 45 18.44 -40.81 -7.77
CA GLY A 45 17.48 -41.26 -6.77
C GLY A 45 16.38 -40.23 -6.44
N HIS A 46 15.16 -40.75 -6.35
CA HIS A 46 13.93 -40.10 -5.92
C HIS A 46 13.31 -39.05 -6.86
N THR A 47 12.40 -39.58 -7.69
CA THR A 47 11.18 -38.93 -8.20
C THR A 47 11.36 -37.89 -9.30
N LEU A 48 10.92 -38.26 -10.51
CA LEU A 48 10.39 -37.36 -11.53
C LEU A 48 9.10 -36.69 -11.02
N ALA A 49 9.21 -35.89 -9.96
CA ALA A 49 8.17 -34.98 -9.52
C ALA A 49 8.74 -33.57 -9.58
N SER A 50 8.04 -32.71 -10.30
CA SER A 50 7.92 -31.26 -10.12
C SER A 50 9.00 -30.61 -9.26
N GLU A 51 9.85 -29.81 -9.92
CA GLU A 51 10.68 -28.76 -9.32
C GLU A 51 11.81 -29.24 -8.39
N THR A 52 13.07 -29.09 -8.85
CA THR A 52 14.27 -29.27 -8.04
C THR A 52 14.14 -28.42 -6.77
N SER A 53 13.86 -29.07 -5.63
CA SER A 53 13.60 -28.37 -4.36
C SER A 53 14.88 -28.03 -3.58
N GLN A 54 16.02 -28.63 -3.95
CA GLN A 54 17.33 -28.45 -3.31
C GLN A 54 18.47 -28.44 -4.33
N VAL A 55 19.57 -27.75 -4.00
CA VAL A 55 20.78 -27.73 -4.83
C VAL A 55 21.42 -29.13 -4.87
N THR A 56 21.61 -29.66 -6.08
CA THR A 56 22.08 -31.03 -6.30
C THR A 56 23.29 -31.06 -7.23
N LEU A 57 24.37 -31.75 -6.84
CA LEU A 57 25.50 -32.03 -7.72
C LEU A 57 25.31 -33.36 -8.47
N ILE A 58 25.59 -33.33 -9.77
CA ILE A 58 25.50 -34.47 -10.67
C ILE A 58 26.86 -34.66 -11.34
N ASP A 59 27.59 -35.71 -10.97
CA ASP A 59 28.89 -36.09 -11.54
C ASP A 59 28.74 -37.07 -12.70
N PHE A 60 29.55 -36.88 -13.75
CA PHE A 60 29.53 -37.71 -14.95
C PHE A 60 30.82 -37.55 -15.77
N THR A 61 31.00 -38.43 -16.76
CA THR A 61 32.12 -38.35 -17.70
C THR A 61 31.61 -37.96 -19.07
N LEU A 62 32.19 -36.90 -19.64
CA LEU A 62 31.88 -36.40 -20.97
C LEU A 62 33.14 -36.37 -21.83
N ARG A 63 33.15 -37.15 -22.91
CA ARG A 63 34.31 -37.27 -23.84
C ARG A 63 35.64 -37.55 -23.11
N GLY A 64 35.58 -38.42 -22.10
CA GLY A 64 36.75 -38.79 -21.28
C GLY A 64 37.11 -37.80 -20.16
N ASN A 65 36.46 -36.64 -20.09
CA ASN A 65 36.65 -35.67 -19.01
C ASN A 65 35.64 -35.90 -17.90
N HIS A 66 36.10 -35.99 -16.66
CA HIS A 66 35.24 -36.03 -15.48
C HIS A 66 34.76 -34.62 -15.15
N CYS A 67 33.45 -34.40 -15.07
CA CYS A 67 32.85 -33.09 -14.85
C CYS A 67 31.59 -33.21 -13.96
N ALA A 68 31.11 -32.08 -13.45
CA ALA A 68 29.85 -32.04 -12.71
C ALA A 68 28.97 -30.85 -13.11
N LEU A 69 27.65 -31.07 -13.05
CA LEU A 69 26.64 -30.02 -13.13
C LEU A 69 26.01 -29.85 -11.75
N ILE A 70 25.84 -28.61 -11.31
CA ILE A 70 25.10 -28.27 -10.10
C ILE A 70 23.72 -27.80 -10.53
N ASP A 71 22.72 -28.66 -10.36
CA ASP A 71 21.32 -28.31 -10.58
C ASP A 71 20.83 -27.47 -9.41
N CYS A 72 20.16 -26.35 -9.72
CA CYS A 72 19.66 -25.42 -8.73
C CYS A 72 18.13 -25.34 -8.82
N PRO A 73 17.42 -25.15 -7.70
CA PRO A 73 16.03 -24.72 -7.73
C PRO A 73 15.83 -23.51 -8.66
N GLY A 74 14.66 -23.44 -9.29
CA GLY A 74 14.35 -22.28 -10.11
C GLY A 74 14.10 -21.06 -9.26
N PHE A 75 14.66 -19.92 -9.65
CA PHE A 75 14.17 -18.63 -9.15
C PHE A 75 12.70 -18.47 -9.59
N ASP A 76 11.88 -17.81 -8.77
CA ASP A 76 10.41 -17.77 -8.95
C ASP A 76 9.73 -19.14 -8.81
N ASP A 77 10.06 -19.88 -7.75
CA ASP A 77 9.41 -21.13 -7.41
C ASP A 77 7.94 -20.87 -7.00
N SER A 78 7.00 -21.41 -7.78
CA SER A 78 5.56 -21.29 -7.57
C SER A 78 5.06 -22.03 -6.32
N HIS A 79 5.92 -22.82 -5.67
CA HIS A 79 5.67 -23.51 -4.41
C HIS A 79 5.99 -22.66 -3.17
N GLY A 80 6.32 -21.38 -3.33
CA GLY A 80 6.38 -20.40 -2.23
C GLY A 80 7.75 -20.23 -1.58
N ARG A 81 8.83 -20.71 -2.21
CA ARG A 81 10.20 -20.38 -1.76
C ARG A 81 10.59 -18.97 -2.18
N GLU A 82 11.08 -18.18 -1.23
CA GLU A 82 11.62 -16.86 -1.52
C GLU A 82 12.95 -16.97 -2.27
N ASP A 83 13.14 -16.15 -3.32
CA ASP A 83 14.40 -16.08 -4.09
C ASP A 83 15.64 -15.90 -3.19
N ALA A 84 15.48 -15.20 -2.06
CA ALA A 84 16.55 -14.99 -1.07
C ALA A 84 17.01 -16.32 -0.45
N SER A 85 16.07 -17.23 -0.16
CA SER A 85 16.37 -18.56 0.39
C SER A 85 17.09 -19.44 -0.62
N ILE A 86 16.74 -19.33 -1.91
CA ILE A 86 17.40 -20.07 -3.00
C ILE A 86 18.82 -19.55 -3.17
N LEU A 87 19.01 -18.23 -3.15
CA LEU A 87 20.33 -17.61 -3.22
C LEU A 87 21.21 -17.97 -2.02
N GLU A 88 20.64 -18.04 -0.81
CA GLU A 88 21.35 -18.43 0.40
C GLU A 88 21.79 -19.89 0.37
N GLU A 89 20.89 -20.79 -0.03
CA GLU A 89 21.20 -22.21 -0.20
C GLU A 89 22.30 -22.41 -1.25
N LEU A 90 22.16 -21.78 -2.42
CA LEU A 90 23.14 -21.87 -3.50
C LEU A 90 24.50 -21.29 -3.09
N GLY A 91 24.52 -20.09 -2.51
CA GLY A 91 25.76 -19.45 -2.06
C GLY A 91 26.49 -20.27 -0.99
N GLY A 92 25.75 -20.80 -0.01
CA GLY A 92 26.27 -21.70 1.01
C GLY A 92 26.82 -23.00 0.41
N TYR A 93 26.07 -23.61 -0.51
CA TYR A 93 26.48 -24.84 -1.19
C TYR A 93 27.76 -24.64 -2.01
N LEU A 94 27.83 -23.58 -2.83
CA LEU A 94 28.99 -23.25 -3.66
C LEU A 94 30.24 -22.97 -2.82
N THR A 95 30.06 -22.31 -1.67
CA THR A 95 31.18 -22.03 -0.74
C THR A 95 31.68 -23.30 -0.06
N ALA A 96 30.78 -24.24 0.26
CA ALA A 96 31.14 -25.51 0.89
C ALA A 96 31.80 -26.50 -0.07
N ILE A 97 31.33 -26.56 -1.33
CA ILE A 97 31.78 -27.56 -2.31
C ILE A 97 33.10 -27.21 -2.98
N ASP A 98 33.41 -25.93 -3.06
CA ASP A 98 34.67 -25.42 -3.57
C ASP A 98 35.33 -24.59 -2.46
N PRO A 99 35.87 -25.17 -1.38
CA PRO A 99 36.36 -24.38 -0.23
C PRO A 99 37.64 -23.61 -0.55
N THR A 100 38.53 -24.17 -1.37
CA THR A 100 39.79 -23.54 -1.79
C THR A 100 39.59 -22.60 -2.98
N GLY A 101 38.47 -22.69 -3.69
CA GLY A 101 38.34 -22.12 -5.02
C GLY A 101 39.06 -22.98 -6.06
N GLY A 102 38.67 -22.78 -7.32
CA GLY A 102 39.39 -23.34 -8.47
C GLY A 102 38.69 -24.49 -9.18
N HIS A 103 37.44 -24.81 -8.84
CA HIS A 103 36.72 -25.93 -9.45
C HIS A 103 35.47 -25.50 -10.21
N ILE A 104 34.86 -24.37 -9.84
CA ILE A 104 33.75 -23.80 -10.62
C ILE A 104 34.32 -23.26 -11.94
N THR A 105 33.85 -23.76 -13.08
CA THR A 105 34.29 -23.31 -14.42
C THR A 105 33.33 -22.31 -15.04
N GLY A 106 32.11 -22.18 -14.53
CA GLY A 106 31.15 -21.23 -15.09
C GLY A 106 29.72 -21.36 -14.58
N ILE A 107 28.88 -20.46 -15.09
CA ILE A 107 27.44 -20.44 -14.85
C ILE A 107 26.71 -20.65 -16.19
N LEU A 108 25.81 -21.62 -16.23
CA LEU A 108 24.87 -21.81 -17.32
C LEU A 108 23.52 -21.19 -16.92
N PHE A 109 23.24 -20.00 -17.41
CA PHE A 109 21.95 -19.32 -17.20
C PHE A 109 20.96 -19.77 -18.27
N MET A 110 19.95 -20.53 -17.87
CA MET A 110 18.89 -21.01 -18.73
C MET A 110 17.70 -20.06 -18.75
N HIS A 111 17.28 -19.68 -19.95
CA HIS A 111 16.16 -18.76 -20.16
C HIS A 111 15.20 -19.29 -21.23
N LYS A 112 13.90 -19.23 -20.95
CA LYS A 112 12.86 -19.70 -21.86
C LYS A 112 12.50 -18.60 -22.86
N ILE A 113 12.79 -18.79 -24.15
CA ILE A 113 12.49 -17.79 -25.20
C ILE A 113 10.99 -17.58 -25.41
N SER A 114 10.17 -18.54 -24.97
CA SER A 114 8.72 -18.50 -25.11
C SER A 114 8.06 -17.41 -24.26
N TYR A 115 8.77 -16.81 -23.30
CA TYR A 115 8.21 -15.73 -22.50
C TYR A 115 7.93 -14.50 -23.35
N ASN A 116 6.67 -14.06 -23.29
CA ASN A 116 6.12 -13.08 -24.23
C ASN A 116 6.47 -11.63 -23.85
N ARG A 117 6.96 -11.41 -22.62
CA ARG A 117 7.33 -10.10 -22.07
C ARG A 117 8.49 -10.25 -21.10
N PHE A 118 9.47 -9.36 -21.19
CA PHE A 118 10.48 -9.21 -20.16
C PHE A 118 9.86 -8.55 -18.93
N THR A 119 9.50 -9.37 -17.93
CA THR A 119 8.83 -8.89 -16.72
C THR A 119 9.84 -8.30 -15.73
N SER A 120 9.35 -7.52 -14.76
CA SER A 120 10.16 -7.05 -13.62
C SER A 120 10.87 -8.21 -12.92
N LEU A 121 10.19 -9.36 -12.83
CA LEU A 121 10.73 -10.62 -12.34
C LEU A 121 11.92 -11.13 -13.17
N GLN A 122 11.78 -11.23 -14.49
CA GLN A 122 12.88 -11.69 -15.36
C GLN A 122 14.08 -10.75 -15.32
N SER A 123 13.83 -9.44 -15.23
CA SER A 123 14.87 -8.44 -14.99
C SER A 123 15.60 -8.67 -13.67
N ARG A 124 14.87 -8.95 -12.59
CA ARG A 124 15.44 -9.25 -11.27
C ARG A 124 16.30 -10.50 -11.34
N ILE A 125 15.76 -11.63 -11.81
CA ILE A 125 16.49 -12.90 -11.92
C ILE A 125 17.78 -12.72 -12.73
N SER A 126 17.69 -12.03 -13.87
CA SER A 126 18.86 -11.79 -14.73
C SER A 126 19.92 -10.94 -14.02
N ARG A 127 19.50 -9.88 -13.31
CA ARG A 127 20.42 -9.05 -12.51
C ARG A 127 21.00 -9.80 -11.31
N THR A 128 20.21 -10.64 -10.63
CA THR A 128 20.69 -11.49 -9.51
C THR A 128 21.76 -12.46 -10.00
N ILE A 129 21.52 -13.14 -11.12
CA ILE A 129 22.51 -14.06 -11.72
C ILE A 129 23.75 -13.30 -12.18
N ALA A 130 23.58 -12.13 -12.80
CA ALA A 130 24.68 -11.29 -13.22
C ALA A 130 25.57 -10.87 -12.04
N ASN A 131 24.97 -10.39 -10.94
CA ASN A 131 25.68 -9.99 -9.74
C ASN A 131 26.29 -11.19 -8.98
N MET A 132 25.64 -12.36 -9.04
CA MET A 132 26.16 -13.59 -8.47
C MET A 132 27.44 -14.05 -9.19
N CYS A 133 27.46 -13.91 -10.52
CA CYS A 133 28.63 -14.18 -11.35
C CYS A 133 29.74 -13.16 -11.05
N GLY A 134 29.42 -11.87 -11.16
CA GLY A 134 30.35 -10.75 -11.12
C GLY A 134 31.11 -10.58 -12.43
N GLN A 135 31.51 -9.34 -12.69
CA GLN A 135 32.11 -8.93 -13.96
C GLN A 135 33.26 -9.84 -14.47
N PRO A 136 34.26 -10.23 -13.65
CA PRO A 136 35.38 -11.04 -14.12
C PRO A 136 35.01 -12.46 -14.56
N ALA A 137 33.87 -12.96 -14.07
CA ALA A 137 33.39 -14.31 -14.33
C ALA A 137 32.39 -14.41 -15.49
N MET A 138 31.96 -13.28 -16.05
CA MET A 138 30.98 -13.25 -17.15
C MET A 138 31.46 -13.96 -18.42
N LYS A 139 32.76 -13.91 -18.72
CA LYS A 139 33.36 -14.68 -19.83
C LYS A 139 33.21 -16.19 -19.66
N ASN A 140 33.03 -16.64 -18.41
CA ASN A 140 32.77 -18.02 -18.02
C ASN A 140 31.27 -18.34 -17.89
N ALA A 141 30.40 -17.37 -18.15
CA ALA A 141 28.97 -17.55 -18.19
C ALA A 141 28.49 -17.88 -19.61
N VAL A 142 27.45 -18.70 -19.68
CA VAL A 142 26.71 -18.99 -20.91
C VAL A 142 25.23 -18.76 -20.65
N ILE A 143 24.60 -17.93 -21.46
CA ILE A 143 23.14 -17.82 -21.51
C ILE A 143 22.63 -18.83 -22.54
N CYS A 144 21.89 -19.82 -22.07
CA CYS A 144 21.27 -20.85 -22.90
C CYS A 144 19.77 -20.59 -23.04
N THR A 145 19.36 -20.20 -24.24
CA THR A 145 17.95 -19.97 -24.54
C THR A 145 17.26 -21.26 -24.97
N THR A 146 16.13 -21.57 -24.34
CA THR A 146 15.38 -22.82 -24.53
C THR A 146 13.97 -22.61 -25.09
N HIS A 147 13.27 -23.70 -25.40
CA HIS A 147 11.88 -23.72 -25.89
C HIS A 147 11.68 -23.02 -27.25
N TRP A 148 12.71 -22.99 -28.08
CA TRP A 148 12.65 -22.48 -29.46
C TRP A 148 11.64 -23.22 -30.35
N ASP A 149 11.25 -24.42 -29.95
CA ASP A 149 10.23 -25.26 -30.58
C ASP A 149 8.79 -24.82 -30.27
N THR A 150 8.61 -23.94 -29.29
CA THR A 150 7.29 -23.47 -28.84
C THR A 150 6.86 -22.14 -29.47
N VAL A 151 7.72 -21.53 -30.27
CA VAL A 151 7.48 -20.24 -30.93
C VAL A 151 7.95 -20.28 -32.39
N PRO A 152 7.36 -19.45 -33.28
CA PRO A 152 7.92 -19.20 -34.60
C PRO A 152 9.37 -18.69 -34.49
N GLN A 153 10.22 -19.08 -35.45
CA GLN A 153 11.65 -18.76 -35.39
C GLN A 153 11.89 -17.25 -35.37
N GLU A 154 11.21 -16.51 -36.25
CA GLU A 154 11.34 -15.06 -36.38
C GLU A 154 10.95 -14.35 -35.08
N LEU A 155 9.89 -14.82 -34.41
CA LEU A 155 9.46 -14.29 -33.12
C LEU A 155 10.48 -14.59 -32.02
N GLY A 156 11.04 -15.79 -32.00
CA GLY A 156 12.12 -16.14 -31.06
C GLY A 156 13.36 -15.28 -31.26
N GLU A 157 13.73 -14.98 -32.50
CA GLU A 157 14.87 -14.12 -32.84
C GLU A 157 14.64 -12.67 -32.43
N GLN A 158 13.44 -12.13 -32.69
CA GLN A 158 13.06 -10.80 -32.23
C GLN A 158 13.17 -10.71 -30.69
N ARG A 159 12.61 -11.68 -29.97
CA ARG A 159 12.68 -11.70 -28.51
C ARG A 159 14.11 -11.82 -28.00
N LEU A 160 14.95 -12.61 -28.65
CA LEU A 160 16.35 -12.72 -28.28
C LEU A 160 17.08 -11.38 -28.44
N ALA A 161 16.84 -10.66 -29.54
CA ALA A 161 17.41 -9.34 -29.74
C ALA A 161 16.95 -8.36 -28.66
N GLU A 162 15.65 -8.34 -28.35
CA GLU A 162 15.08 -7.50 -27.28
C GLU A 162 15.66 -7.83 -25.91
N LEU A 163 15.92 -9.11 -25.60
CA LEU A 163 16.51 -9.57 -24.35
C LEU A 163 17.95 -9.09 -24.16
N CYS A 164 18.75 -9.04 -25.23
CA CYS A 164 20.15 -8.60 -25.16
C CYS A 164 20.30 -7.15 -24.66
N ASP A 165 19.29 -6.31 -24.86
CA ASP A 165 19.30 -4.91 -24.41
C ASP A 165 18.75 -4.74 -22.98
N GLN A 166 18.17 -5.79 -22.40
CA GLN A 166 17.54 -5.70 -21.08
C GLN A 166 18.54 -5.66 -19.92
N PRO A 167 18.19 -5.02 -18.79
CA PRO A 167 19.04 -5.01 -17.59
C PRO A 167 19.40 -6.43 -17.11
N GLY A 168 20.68 -6.62 -16.79
CA GLY A 168 21.26 -7.93 -16.46
C GLY A 168 21.84 -8.63 -17.70
N TRP A 169 21.05 -8.78 -18.78
CA TRP A 169 21.54 -9.40 -20.02
C TRP A 169 22.56 -8.54 -20.74
N SER A 170 22.27 -7.25 -20.91
CA SER A 170 23.17 -6.32 -21.59
C SER A 170 24.54 -6.27 -20.91
N GLU A 171 24.57 -6.21 -19.59
CA GLU A 171 25.80 -6.27 -18.79
C GLU A 171 26.54 -7.62 -18.97
N MET A 172 25.82 -8.74 -18.88
CA MET A 172 26.40 -10.07 -19.08
C MET A 172 27.07 -10.18 -20.47
N VAL A 173 26.35 -9.79 -21.52
CA VAL A 173 26.81 -9.86 -22.92
C VAL A 173 28.00 -8.93 -23.16
N GLN A 174 27.95 -7.68 -22.69
CA GLN A 174 29.05 -6.72 -22.81
C GLN A 174 30.34 -7.23 -22.12
N ASN A 175 30.21 -8.02 -21.06
CA ASN A 175 31.34 -8.60 -20.33
C ASN A 175 31.72 -10.02 -20.81
N GLY A 176 31.30 -10.40 -22.02
CA GLY A 176 31.79 -11.59 -22.72
C GLY A 176 30.99 -12.88 -22.47
N THR A 177 29.80 -12.78 -21.87
CA THR A 177 28.89 -13.93 -21.75
C THR A 177 28.46 -14.40 -23.14
N LYS A 178 28.59 -15.70 -23.40
CA LYS A 178 28.15 -16.29 -24.67
C LYS A 178 26.65 -16.57 -24.64
N ILE A 179 25.97 -16.34 -25.74
CA ILE A 179 24.57 -16.75 -25.93
C ILE A 179 24.54 -17.97 -26.83
N VAL A 180 23.85 -19.01 -26.39
CA VAL A 180 23.62 -20.24 -27.17
C VAL A 180 22.13 -20.58 -27.22
N ARG A 181 21.74 -21.34 -28.24
CA ARG A 181 20.38 -21.84 -28.42
C ARG A 181 20.33 -23.33 -28.11
N HIS A 182 19.28 -23.76 -27.43
CA HIS A 182 18.98 -25.16 -27.18
C HIS A 182 17.50 -25.45 -27.42
N SER A 183 17.21 -26.52 -28.17
CA SER A 183 15.87 -26.99 -28.46
C SER A 183 15.78 -28.49 -28.18
N ASN A 184 14.58 -28.93 -27.80
CA ASN A 184 14.25 -30.33 -27.58
C ASN A 184 13.77 -31.04 -28.87
N LYS A 185 13.83 -30.40 -30.04
CA LYS A 185 13.52 -31.02 -31.34
C LYS A 185 14.57 -32.07 -31.74
N SER A 186 14.13 -33.16 -32.38
CA SER A 186 14.98 -34.32 -32.74
C SER A 186 16.28 -33.95 -33.45
N GLU A 187 16.21 -33.07 -34.44
CA GLU A 187 17.35 -32.42 -35.09
C GLU A 187 17.01 -30.96 -35.38
N TYR A 188 17.97 -30.07 -35.11
CA TYR A 188 17.87 -28.65 -35.45
C TYR A 188 19.26 -28.06 -35.73
N THR A 189 19.28 -26.90 -36.38
CA THR A 189 20.51 -26.16 -36.64
C THR A 189 20.91 -25.40 -35.38
N ALA A 190 22.08 -25.71 -34.82
CA ALA A 190 22.66 -24.94 -33.73
C ALA A 190 22.98 -23.50 -34.17
N TRP A 191 23.27 -22.62 -33.21
CA TRP A 191 23.80 -21.28 -33.49
C TRP A 191 24.99 -21.28 -34.47
N ALA A 192 25.84 -22.32 -34.42
CA ALA A 192 27.02 -22.46 -35.28
C ALA A 192 26.72 -22.97 -36.71
N GLY A 193 25.45 -23.13 -37.11
CA GLY A 193 25.07 -23.58 -38.46
C GLY A 193 25.14 -25.10 -38.70
N SER A 194 25.57 -25.87 -37.71
CA SER A 194 25.62 -27.34 -37.79
C SER A 194 24.32 -27.98 -37.35
N SER A 195 23.90 -29.04 -38.06
CA SER A 195 22.81 -29.93 -37.62
C SER A 195 23.25 -30.67 -36.36
N VAL A 196 22.46 -30.56 -35.29
CA VAL A 196 22.72 -31.17 -33.99
C VAL A 196 21.48 -31.86 -33.46
N THR A 197 21.69 -32.93 -32.69
CA THR A 197 20.68 -33.49 -31.80
C THR A 197 20.64 -32.68 -30.49
N PRO A 198 19.53 -32.70 -29.73
CA PRO A 198 19.46 -32.07 -28.40
C PRO A 198 20.61 -32.53 -27.49
N GLN A 199 20.88 -33.84 -27.47
CA GLN A 199 21.95 -34.42 -26.67
C GLN A 199 23.33 -33.91 -27.10
N SER A 200 23.66 -33.96 -28.39
CA SER A 200 24.97 -33.49 -28.87
C SER A 200 25.17 -31.99 -28.64
N ASN A 201 24.09 -31.19 -28.69
CA ASN A 201 24.17 -29.76 -28.39
C ASN A 201 24.40 -29.50 -26.90
N ALA A 202 23.65 -30.17 -26.00
CA ALA A 202 23.86 -30.05 -24.56
C ALA A 202 25.29 -30.46 -24.16
N GLN A 203 25.76 -31.58 -24.70
CA GLN A 203 27.12 -32.07 -24.51
C GLN A 203 28.17 -31.09 -25.07
N GLY A 204 27.93 -30.50 -26.24
CA GLY A 204 28.81 -29.48 -26.81
C GLY A 204 28.95 -28.25 -25.91
N ILE A 205 27.83 -27.71 -25.42
CA ILE A 205 27.80 -26.57 -24.50
C ILE A 205 28.58 -26.89 -23.22
N VAL A 206 28.34 -28.05 -22.61
CA VAL A 206 29.07 -28.47 -21.41
C VAL A 206 30.56 -28.63 -21.69
N CYS A 207 30.94 -29.28 -22.80
CA CYS A 207 32.34 -29.42 -23.20
C CYS A 207 33.04 -28.07 -23.31
N ASP A 208 32.42 -27.11 -23.99
CA ASP A 208 32.98 -25.77 -24.17
C ASP A 208 33.14 -25.04 -22.84
N MET A 209 32.25 -25.27 -21.87
CA MET A 209 32.32 -24.65 -20.54
C MET A 209 33.35 -25.31 -19.61
N ILE A 210 33.49 -26.64 -19.61
CA ILE A 210 34.49 -27.31 -18.77
C ILE A 210 35.93 -27.09 -19.25
N THR A 211 36.12 -26.79 -20.54
CA THR A 211 37.44 -26.42 -21.07
C THR A 211 37.86 -25.01 -20.69
N GLN A 212 36.95 -24.20 -20.15
CA GLN A 212 37.29 -22.89 -19.61
C GLN A 212 37.95 -23.09 -18.26
N GLY A 213 39.07 -22.39 -18.04
CA GLY A 213 39.76 -22.40 -16.75
C GLY A 213 38.82 -21.96 -15.62
N PRO A 214 39.09 -22.40 -14.39
CA PRO A 214 38.21 -22.14 -13.26
C PRO A 214 38.08 -20.65 -12.97
N VAL A 215 36.95 -20.30 -12.36
CA VAL A 215 36.56 -18.93 -12.09
C VAL A 215 35.99 -18.83 -10.68
N SER A 216 36.26 -17.70 -10.04
CA SER A 216 35.70 -17.41 -8.72
C SER A 216 34.52 -16.45 -8.88
N LEU A 217 33.32 -16.97 -8.60
CA LEU A 217 32.06 -16.22 -8.64
C LEU A 217 32.03 -15.16 -7.54
N GLN A 218 31.42 -14.01 -7.81
CA GLN A 218 31.33 -12.89 -6.88
C GLN A 218 30.66 -13.29 -5.56
N ILE A 219 29.54 -14.02 -5.62
CA ILE A 219 28.84 -14.46 -4.40
C ILE A 219 29.74 -15.31 -3.49
N VAL A 220 30.56 -16.17 -4.07
CA VAL A 220 31.47 -17.05 -3.31
C VAL A 220 32.58 -16.22 -2.66
N LYS A 221 33.11 -15.21 -3.37
CA LYS A 221 34.11 -14.28 -2.80
C LYS A 221 33.54 -13.50 -1.62
N GLU A 222 32.35 -12.94 -1.77
CA GLU A 222 31.67 -12.14 -0.74
C GLU A 222 31.40 -13.00 0.51
N LEU A 223 30.83 -14.20 0.34
CA LEU A 223 30.55 -15.11 1.46
C LEU A 223 31.82 -15.57 2.19
N ARG A 224 32.90 -15.87 1.46
CA ARG A 224 34.20 -16.22 2.08
C ARG A 224 34.82 -15.08 2.86
N SER A 225 34.55 -13.82 2.48
CA SER A 225 34.98 -12.64 3.22
C SER A 225 34.13 -12.35 4.47
N GLY A 226 33.10 -13.16 4.72
CA GLY A 226 32.21 -13.03 5.88
C GLY A 226 30.99 -12.14 5.63
N THR A 227 30.74 -11.70 4.40
CA THR A 227 29.51 -10.98 4.03
C THR A 227 28.31 -11.92 4.15
N LYS A 228 27.21 -11.45 4.74
CA LYS A 228 25.95 -12.23 4.78
C LYS A 228 25.30 -12.23 3.39
N VAL A 229 24.53 -13.26 3.07
CA VAL A 229 23.88 -13.39 1.75
C VAL A 229 23.05 -12.16 1.39
N ALA A 230 22.24 -11.62 2.31
CA ALA A 230 21.46 -10.40 2.08
C ALA A 230 22.32 -9.18 1.68
N ASP A 231 23.54 -9.10 2.21
CA ASP A 231 24.49 -8.01 1.97
C ASP A 231 25.40 -8.25 0.74
N THR A 232 25.23 -9.36 0.02
CA THR A 232 25.94 -9.63 -1.24
C THR A 232 25.42 -8.75 -2.37
N ALA A 233 26.19 -8.61 -3.45
CA ALA A 233 25.72 -7.89 -4.63
C ALA A 233 24.43 -8.51 -5.21
N ALA A 234 24.36 -9.84 -5.24
CA ALA A 234 23.16 -10.58 -5.67
C ALA A 234 22.01 -10.48 -4.65
N GLY A 235 22.30 -10.51 -3.35
CA GLY A 235 21.32 -10.43 -2.27
C GLY A 235 20.59 -9.10 -2.24
N ARG A 236 21.30 -7.98 -2.40
CA ARG A 236 20.69 -6.65 -2.49
C ARG A 236 19.67 -6.55 -3.63
N VAL A 237 19.96 -7.16 -4.78
CA VAL A 237 19.02 -7.18 -5.92
C VAL A 237 17.74 -7.97 -5.60
N VAL A 238 17.85 -9.02 -4.80
CA VAL A 238 16.68 -9.80 -4.35
C VAL A 238 15.87 -9.00 -3.31
N ASP A 239 16.54 -8.35 -2.36
CA ASP A 239 15.90 -7.54 -1.32
C ASP A 239 15.26 -6.25 -1.85
N ASP A 240 15.80 -5.66 -2.93
CA ASP A 240 15.29 -4.45 -3.57
C ASP A 240 13.79 -4.56 -3.94
N GLU A 241 13.29 -5.75 -4.29
CA GLU A 241 11.87 -5.95 -4.59
C GLU A 241 11.01 -5.83 -3.34
N LYS A 242 11.45 -6.42 -2.23
CA LYS A 242 10.74 -6.34 -0.95
C LYS A 242 10.70 -4.90 -0.46
N ILE A 243 11.82 -4.18 -0.61
CA ILE A 243 11.91 -2.75 -0.31
C ILE A 243 10.99 -1.94 -1.23
N ARG A 244 10.95 -2.24 -2.53
CA ARG A 244 10.05 -1.56 -3.48
C ARG A 244 8.58 -1.79 -3.15
N GLN A 245 8.18 -3.03 -2.86
CA GLN A 245 6.81 -3.36 -2.47
C GLN A 245 6.41 -2.67 -1.17
N GLN A 246 7.28 -2.66 -0.16
CA GLN A 246 7.05 -1.93 1.09
C GLN A 246 6.92 -0.43 0.85
N LYS A 247 7.73 0.14 -0.06
CA LYS A 247 7.65 1.54 -0.43
C LYS A 247 6.33 1.87 -1.14
N GLU A 248 5.93 1.07 -2.12
CA GLU A 248 4.64 1.23 -2.81
C GLU A 248 3.46 1.12 -1.85
N GLN A 249 3.52 0.18 -0.90
CA GLN A 249 2.50 0.03 0.13
C GLN A 249 2.45 1.24 1.06
N ALA A 250 3.60 1.71 1.55
CA ALA A 250 3.68 2.90 2.38
C ALA A 250 3.19 4.15 1.64
N GLU A 251 3.49 4.29 0.34
CA GLU A 251 2.98 5.38 -0.49
C GLU A 251 1.45 5.35 -0.62
N ARG A 252 0.85 4.16 -0.77
CA ARG A 252 -0.62 3.99 -0.76
C ARG A 252 -1.23 4.37 0.58
N GLU A 253 -0.66 3.90 1.68
CA GLU A 253 -1.12 4.23 3.04
C GLU A 253 -1.03 5.73 3.32
N ILE A 254 0.04 6.39 2.88
CA ILE A 254 0.19 7.85 2.97
C ILE A 254 -0.87 8.56 2.12
N ALA A 255 -1.15 8.08 0.90
CA ALA A 255 -2.16 8.68 0.04
C ALA A 255 -3.57 8.56 0.63
N ASP A 256 -3.92 7.41 1.19
CA ASP A 256 -5.21 7.17 1.83
C ASP A 256 -5.36 8.00 3.11
N ALA A 257 -4.32 8.06 3.95
CA ALA A 257 -4.30 8.91 5.14
C ALA A 257 -4.44 10.40 4.80
N ARG A 258 -3.85 10.86 3.70
CA ARG A 258 -4.01 12.25 3.22
C ARG A 258 -5.46 12.53 2.80
N ARG A 259 -6.09 11.64 2.03
CA ARG A 259 -7.49 11.78 1.61
C ARG A 259 -8.43 11.84 2.82
N GLU A 260 -8.22 10.97 3.80
CA GLU A 260 -9.05 10.95 5.00
C GLU A 260 -8.84 12.23 5.84
N LYS A 261 -7.60 12.69 5.99
CA LYS A 261 -7.30 13.97 6.65
C LYS A 261 -8.01 15.14 5.97
N GLU A 262 -7.95 15.23 4.65
CA GLU A 262 -8.63 16.29 3.87
C GLU A 262 -10.15 16.23 4.07
N ARG A 263 -10.73 15.01 4.04
CA ARG A 263 -12.16 14.80 4.29
C ARG A 263 -12.57 15.30 5.68
N VAL A 264 -11.83 14.94 6.72
CA VAL A 264 -12.09 15.39 8.09
C VAL A 264 -11.91 16.90 8.23
N GLN A 265 -10.88 17.49 7.60
CA GLN A 265 -10.68 18.94 7.60
C GLN A 265 -11.83 19.69 6.93
N GLN A 266 -12.34 19.19 5.81
CA GLN A 266 -13.51 19.77 5.12
C GLN A 266 -14.77 19.67 5.99
N GLN A 267 -15.02 18.51 6.60
CA GLN A 267 -16.16 18.34 7.51
C GLN A 267 -16.06 19.27 8.73
N MET A 268 -14.87 19.42 9.29
CA MET A 268 -14.63 20.32 10.43
C MET A 268 -14.82 21.79 10.03
N ALA A 269 -14.34 22.20 8.86
CA ALA A 269 -14.55 23.55 8.34
C ALA A 269 -16.04 23.85 8.10
N GLN A 270 -16.77 22.88 7.55
CA GLN A 270 -18.22 23.01 7.37
C GLN A 270 -18.96 23.12 8.71
N ALA A 271 -18.64 22.25 9.67
CA ALA A 271 -19.27 22.28 10.99
C ALA A 271 -18.98 23.59 11.75
N LEU A 272 -17.76 24.12 11.64
CA LEU A 272 -17.40 25.43 12.20
C LEU A 272 -18.22 26.56 11.57
N TRP A 273 -18.34 26.56 10.24
CA TRP A 273 -19.12 27.57 9.53
C TRP A 273 -20.61 27.51 9.90
N GLU A 274 -21.19 26.31 9.98
CA GLU A 274 -22.58 26.12 10.39
C GLU A 274 -22.81 26.58 11.84
N ALA A 275 -21.88 26.26 12.76
CA ALA A 275 -21.95 26.70 14.15
C ALA A 275 -21.87 28.22 14.29
N GLU A 276 -21.02 28.88 13.50
CA GLU A 276 -20.89 30.33 13.48
C GLU A 276 -22.19 31.01 12.99
N GLN A 277 -22.79 30.50 11.91
CA GLN A 277 -24.08 30.98 11.41
C GLN A 277 -25.21 30.81 12.43
N GLN A 278 -25.25 29.67 13.14
CA GLN A 278 -26.22 29.43 14.20
C GLN A 278 -26.02 30.38 15.38
N ALA A 279 -24.77 30.62 15.79
CA ALA A 279 -24.45 31.54 16.88
C ALA A 279 -24.86 32.98 16.54
N GLU A 280 -24.60 33.44 15.31
CA GLU A 280 -25.00 34.77 14.87
C GLU A 280 -26.53 34.92 14.82
N LYS A 281 -27.24 33.91 14.31
CA LYS A 281 -28.71 33.92 14.29
C LYS A 281 -29.28 33.96 15.71
N ALA A 282 -28.80 33.09 16.60
CA ALA A 282 -29.23 33.06 18.01
C ALA A 282 -28.95 34.39 18.72
N ARG A 283 -27.82 35.03 18.41
CA ARG A 283 -27.50 36.36 18.94
C ARG A 283 -28.49 37.43 18.48
N ARG A 284 -28.84 37.47 17.19
CA ARG A 284 -29.84 38.41 16.65
C ARG A 284 -31.23 38.18 17.27
N GLU A 285 -31.63 36.93 17.43
CA GLU A 285 -32.90 36.57 18.09
C GLU A 285 -32.91 37.01 19.57
N ALA A 286 -31.82 36.77 20.31
CA ALA A 286 -31.69 37.20 21.69
C ALA A 286 -31.74 38.73 21.84
N GLU A 287 -31.07 39.46 20.95
CA GLU A 287 -31.13 40.94 20.91
C GLU A 287 -32.56 41.44 20.60
N ALA A 288 -33.28 40.80 19.68
CA ALA A 288 -34.66 41.14 19.36
C ALA A 288 -35.62 40.87 20.52
N VAL A 289 -35.50 39.71 21.19
CA VAL A 289 -36.29 39.37 22.39
C VAL A 289 -36.02 40.37 23.51
N ARG A 290 -34.75 40.73 23.73
CA ARG A 290 -34.38 41.73 24.73
C ARG A 290 -35.02 43.09 24.43
N ALA A 291 -34.93 43.57 23.19
CA ALA A 291 -35.54 44.83 22.79
C ALA A 291 -37.08 44.81 22.90
N ALA A 292 -37.72 43.68 22.58
CA ALA A 292 -39.17 43.52 22.74
C ALA A 292 -39.60 43.55 24.21
N ASN A 293 -38.84 42.88 25.09
CA ASN A 293 -39.09 42.90 26.53
C ASN A 293 -38.91 44.31 27.12
N GLU A 294 -37.88 45.05 26.71
CA GLU A 294 -37.66 46.43 27.13
C GLU A 294 -38.81 47.35 26.69
N ARG A 295 -39.29 47.21 25.44
CA ARG A 295 -40.48 47.95 24.94
C ARG A 295 -41.75 47.58 25.71
N ALA A 296 -41.98 46.30 25.99
CA ALA A 296 -43.13 45.83 26.73
C ALA A 296 -43.11 46.34 28.19
N ALA A 297 -41.94 46.37 28.83
CA ALA A 297 -41.77 46.93 30.16
C ALA A 297 -42.09 48.44 30.18
N ALA A 298 -41.56 49.21 29.22
CA ALA A 298 -41.85 50.63 29.09
C ALA A 298 -43.35 50.91 28.84
N ALA A 299 -44.00 50.11 27.98
CA ALA A 299 -45.43 50.24 27.72
C ALA A 299 -46.28 49.91 28.95
N ARG A 300 -45.91 48.87 29.72
CA ARG A 300 -46.58 48.52 30.99
C ARG A 300 -46.46 49.64 32.02
N GLU A 301 -45.28 50.24 32.15
CA GLU A 301 -45.06 51.34 33.07
C GLU A 301 -45.88 52.57 32.66
N LYS A 302 -45.88 52.92 31.37
CA LYS A 302 -46.70 54.02 30.85
C LYS A 302 -48.20 53.79 31.09
N ALA A 303 -48.70 52.59 30.79
CA ALA A 303 -50.11 52.24 31.04
C ALA A 303 -50.47 52.30 32.53
N ARG A 304 -49.54 51.93 33.42
CA ARG A 304 -49.71 52.04 34.88
C ARG A 304 -49.81 53.50 35.32
N GLN A 305 -48.99 54.38 34.76
CA GLN A 305 -49.05 55.83 35.03
C GLN A 305 -50.37 56.43 34.55
N GLU A 306 -50.77 56.17 33.30
CA GLU A 306 -52.04 56.65 32.74
C GLU A 306 -53.26 56.15 33.54
N ALA A 307 -53.24 54.89 33.98
CA ALA A 307 -54.30 54.34 34.82
C ALA A 307 -54.37 55.02 36.21
N ALA A 308 -53.23 55.28 36.83
CA ALA A 308 -53.17 55.99 38.10
C ALA A 308 -53.69 57.44 37.98
N GLU A 309 -53.30 58.16 36.93
CA GLU A 309 -53.79 59.51 36.65
C GLU A 309 -55.31 59.52 36.38
N ALA A 310 -55.82 58.55 35.62
CA ALA A 310 -57.24 58.42 35.35
C ALA A 310 -58.04 58.12 36.63
N GLN A 311 -57.49 57.31 37.55
CA GLN A 311 -58.12 57.04 38.83
C GLN A 311 -58.20 58.31 39.69
N VAL A 312 -57.11 59.06 39.83
CA VAL A 312 -57.08 60.34 40.55
C VAL A 312 -58.08 61.33 39.95
N ARG A 313 -58.17 61.41 38.62
CA ARG A 313 -59.16 62.26 37.95
C ARG A 313 -60.59 61.86 38.29
N ARG A 314 -60.91 60.56 38.24
CA ARG A 314 -62.25 60.05 38.59
C ARG A 314 -62.61 60.33 40.04
N GLU A 315 -61.67 60.15 40.98
CA GLU A 315 -61.90 60.45 42.39
C GLU A 315 -62.23 61.94 42.60
N ARG A 316 -61.50 62.85 41.94
CA ARG A 316 -61.79 64.29 41.96
C ARG A 316 -63.17 64.62 41.36
N GLU A 317 -63.55 63.98 40.26
CA GLU A 317 -64.88 64.15 39.65
C GLU A 317 -65.99 63.68 40.59
N ILE A 318 -65.81 62.54 41.27
CA ILE A 318 -66.75 62.03 42.27
C ILE A 318 -66.84 62.96 43.47
N GLU A 319 -65.71 63.43 44.01
CA GLU A 319 -65.68 64.41 45.11
C GLU A 319 -66.40 65.70 44.72
N HIS A 320 -66.14 66.22 43.52
CA HIS A 320 -66.78 67.42 43.03
C HIS A 320 -68.30 67.24 42.87
N ALA A 321 -68.73 66.11 42.29
CA ALA A 321 -70.15 65.78 42.17
C ALA A 321 -70.84 65.64 43.54
N ASN A 322 -70.17 65.01 44.51
CA ASN A 322 -70.66 64.89 45.88
C ASN A 322 -70.78 66.26 46.56
N ALA A 323 -69.79 67.15 46.37
CA ALA A 323 -69.84 68.51 46.92
C ALA A 323 -71.05 69.29 46.37
N ILE A 324 -71.29 69.23 45.05
CA ILE A 324 -72.47 69.85 44.42
C ILE A 324 -73.76 69.30 45.03
N ARG A 325 -73.85 67.98 45.20
CA ARG A 325 -75.03 67.32 45.76
C ARG A 325 -75.27 67.70 47.22
N ILE A 326 -74.23 67.79 48.03
CA ILE A 326 -74.33 68.25 49.43
C ILE A 326 -74.84 69.70 49.47
N MET A 327 -74.28 70.60 48.66
CA MET A 327 -74.76 71.98 48.59
C MET A 327 -76.23 72.07 48.18
N THR A 328 -76.65 71.24 47.23
CA THR A 328 -78.05 71.19 46.76
C THR A 328 -78.98 70.74 47.89
N LEU A 329 -78.63 69.67 48.61
CA LEU A 329 -79.39 69.17 49.76
C LEU A 329 -79.44 70.17 50.91
N GLN A 330 -78.35 70.91 51.17
CA GLN A 330 -78.33 71.97 52.17
C GLN A 330 -79.33 73.07 51.83
N ARG A 331 -79.34 73.52 50.56
CA ARG A 331 -80.31 74.50 50.08
C ARG A 331 -81.75 74.00 50.21
N GLU A 332 -82.03 72.76 49.80
CA GLU A 332 -83.36 72.16 49.94
C GLU A 332 -83.80 72.09 51.42
N ARG A 333 -82.86 71.77 52.32
CA ARG A 333 -83.10 71.76 53.77
C ARG A 333 -83.43 73.15 54.31
N GLU A 334 -82.66 74.17 53.94
CA GLU A 334 -82.91 75.56 54.33
C GLU A 334 -84.29 76.03 53.82
N GLU A 335 -84.63 75.72 52.57
CA GLU A 335 -85.95 76.02 52.01
C GLU A 335 -87.08 75.28 52.77
N ALA A 336 -86.87 74.03 53.17
CA ALA A 336 -87.84 73.26 53.95
C ALA A 336 -88.00 73.78 55.38
N GLU A 337 -86.91 74.14 56.06
CA GLU A 337 -86.92 74.76 57.39
C GLU A 337 -87.65 76.11 57.36
N ALA A 338 -87.42 76.93 56.34
CA ALA A 338 -88.13 78.18 56.14
C ALA A 338 -89.64 77.96 55.98
N ARG A 339 -90.05 76.98 55.14
CA ARG A 339 -91.47 76.60 54.98
C ARG A 339 -92.08 76.08 56.28
N TYR A 340 -91.33 75.30 57.05
CA TYR A 340 -91.78 74.81 58.36
C TYR A 340 -92.04 75.97 59.32
N HIS A 341 -91.10 76.88 59.49
CA HIS A 341 -91.25 78.04 60.38
C HIS A 341 -92.35 79.01 59.94
N GLU A 342 -92.59 79.15 58.63
CA GLU A 342 -93.73 79.92 58.12
C GLU A 342 -95.07 79.25 58.46
N ALA A 343 -95.18 77.93 58.29
CA ALA A 343 -96.36 77.15 58.66
C ALA A 343 -96.61 77.16 60.18
N GLU A 344 -95.56 77.07 60.99
CA GLU A 344 -95.62 77.13 62.44
C GLU A 344 -96.09 78.52 62.93
N ARG A 345 -95.58 79.60 62.34
CA ARG A 345 -96.09 80.97 62.59
C ARG A 345 -97.57 81.09 62.28
N ARG A 346 -98.02 80.57 61.12
CA ARG A 346 -99.45 80.50 60.79
C ARG A 346 -100.28 79.69 61.79
N ARG A 347 -99.75 78.58 62.31
CA ARG A 347 -100.45 77.76 63.33
C ARG A 347 -100.64 78.56 64.62
N VAL A 348 -99.60 79.22 65.09
CA VAL A 348 -99.64 80.04 66.32
C VAL A 348 -100.58 81.24 66.15
N GLU A 349 -100.60 81.89 64.97
CA GLU A 349 -101.58 82.94 64.67
C GLU A 349 -103.03 82.43 64.71
N LEU A 350 -103.29 81.22 64.18
CA LEU A 350 -104.60 80.59 64.22
C LEU A 350 -105.00 80.13 65.63
N GLU A 351 -104.06 79.68 66.47
CA GLU A 351 -104.28 79.33 67.88
C GLU A 351 -104.60 80.59 68.73
N ASN A 352 -103.84 81.67 68.56
CA ASN A 352 -104.10 82.95 69.26
C ASN A 352 -105.41 83.63 68.81
N SER A 353 -105.88 83.38 67.58
CA SER A 353 -107.20 83.83 67.12
C SER A 353 -108.37 83.07 67.76
N ARG A 354 -108.10 81.94 68.42
CA ARG A 354 -109.11 81.07 69.04
C ARG A 354 -109.33 81.35 70.52
N ASP A 355 -108.31 81.88 71.20
CA ASP A 355 -108.36 82.30 72.62
C ASP A 355 -108.95 83.70 72.85
N ASN A 356 -109.36 84.38 71.77
CA ASN A 356 -109.98 85.71 71.79
C ASN A 356 -111.49 85.68 71.45
N CYS A 357 -112.15 84.52 71.64
CA CYS A 357 -113.58 84.33 71.43
C CYS A 357 -114.30 83.79 72.67
#